data_AF-A0A7V5ALR2-F1
#
_entry.id   AF-A0A7V5ALR2-F1
#
_cell.length_a   1.000
_cell.length_b   1.000
_cell.length_c   1.000
_cell.angle_alpha   90.00
_cell.angle_beta   90.00
_cell.angle_gamma   90.00
#
_symmetry.space_group_name_H-M   'P 1'
#
loop_
_entity.id
_entity.type
_entity.pdbx_description
1 polymer ?
#
loop_
_entity_poly.entity_id
_entity_poly.type
_entity_poly.pdbx_seq_one_letter_code
_entity_poly.pdbx_strand_id
1 'polypeptide(L)'
;TPLLFFSVNLTSGLATTLLVALYVAEPLSLISGLERATMICLCFQLILLFLFLLPGTRNDAATKESLRQLRASHFFLKIALLGGFLPLFLFLKGNNSFAILGIIFVLTGGLYLRYGIINAGVYLPRFEL
;
A
#
# COMPACT_ATOMS: atom_id res chain seq x y z
N THR A 1 -0.99 -3.05 12.96
CA THR A 1 -1.89 -2.23 12.11
C THR A 1 -1.50 -0.76 12.03
N PRO A 2 -1.14 -0.02 13.10
CA PRO A 2 -0.90 1.43 12.97
C PRO A 2 0.29 1.76 12.05
N LEU A 3 1.38 0.99 12.13
CA LEU A 3 2.57 1.21 11.29
C LEU A 3 2.29 0.98 9.79
N LEU A 4 1.52 -0.06 9.45
CA LEU A 4 1.11 -0.34 8.07
C LEU A 4 0.15 0.73 7.55
N PHE A 5 -0.78 1.20 8.38
CA PHE A 5 -1.67 2.30 8.00
C PHE A 5 -0.89 3.60 7.75
N PHE A 6 0.08 3.92 8.61
CA PHE A 6 0.97 5.06 8.44
C PHE A 6 1.80 4.96 7.16
N SER A 7 2.43 3.81 6.88
CA SER A 7 3.24 3.65 5.66
C SER A 7 2.43 3.81 4.39
N VAL A 8 1.18 3.33 4.36
CA VAL A 8 0.27 3.51 3.21
C VAL A 8 -0.05 4.99 2.97
N ASN A 9 -0.31 5.76 4.04
CA ASN A 9 -0.57 7.19 3.91
C ASN A 9 0.67 7.94 3.44
N LEU A 10 1.84 7.64 3.99
CA LEU A 10 3.10 8.25 3.57
C LEU A 10 3.38 7.97 2.08
N THR A 11 3.27 6.72 1.66
CA THR A 11 3.51 6.30 0.26
C THR A 11 2.53 6.97 -0.69
N SER A 12 1.25 7.06 -0.31
CA SER A 12 0.23 7.73 -1.13
C SER A 12 0.44 9.25 -1.20
N GLY A 13 0.90 9.86 -0.12
CA GLY A 13 1.28 11.27 -0.09
C GLY A 13 2.43 11.55 -1.07
N LEU A 14 3.50 10.75 -1.00
CA LEU A 14 4.63 10.87 -1.94
C LEU A 14 4.21 10.65 -3.40
N ALA A 15 3.38 9.65 -3.68
CA ALA A 15 2.87 9.41 -5.02
C ALA A 15 2.01 10.57 -5.54
N THR A 16 1.21 11.20 -4.67
CA THR A 16 0.43 12.39 -5.01
C THR A 16 1.35 13.58 -5.29
N THR A 17 2.37 13.81 -4.45
CA THR A 17 3.38 14.87 -4.67
C THR A 17 4.13 14.65 -5.98
N LEU A 18 4.50 13.40 -6.29
CA LEU A 18 5.15 13.04 -7.56
C LEU A 18 4.25 13.34 -8.76
N LEU A 19 2.95 13.06 -8.65
CA LEU A 19 1.97 13.38 -9.71
C LEU A 19 1.90 14.89 -9.98
N VAL A 20 1.86 15.68 -8.91
CA VAL A 20 1.85 17.15 -9.00
C VAL A 20 3.16 17.65 -9.61
N ALA A 21 4.30 17.12 -9.17
CA ALA A 21 5.62 17.50 -9.70
C ALA A 21 5.75 17.20 -11.21
N LEU A 22 5.23 16.04 -11.65
CA LEU A 22 5.16 15.68 -13.08
C LEU A 22 4.25 16.63 -13.86
N TYR A 23 3.12 17.05 -13.27
CA TYR A 23 2.16 17.95 -13.92
C TYR A 23 2.67 19.39 -14.03
N VAL A 24 3.36 19.88 -13.01
CA VAL A 24 3.93 21.26 -12.94
C VAL A 24 5.27 21.35 -13.68
N ALA A 25 5.77 20.24 -14.23
CA ALA A 25 7.05 20.16 -14.94
C ALA A 25 8.25 20.61 -14.08
N GLU A 26 8.26 20.17 -12.82
CA GLU A 26 9.39 20.38 -11.90
C GLU A 26 10.71 19.77 -12.44
N PRO A 27 11.88 20.18 -11.89
CA PRO A 27 13.17 19.66 -12.32
C PRO A 27 13.24 18.13 -12.27
N LEU A 28 13.86 17.52 -13.29
CA LEU A 28 14.09 16.07 -13.39
C LEU A 28 14.78 15.48 -12.14
N SER A 29 15.63 16.26 -11.47
CA SER A 29 16.28 15.87 -10.21
C SER A 29 15.28 15.70 -9.06
N LEU A 30 14.27 16.57 -8.97
CA LEU A 30 13.20 16.46 -7.96
C LEU A 30 12.29 15.28 -8.26
N ILE A 31 11.87 15.11 -9.52
CA ILE A 31 11.00 14.01 -9.96
C ILE A 31 11.67 12.66 -9.68
N SER A 32 12.93 12.49 -10.09
CA SER A 32 13.68 11.25 -9.85
C SER A 32 13.92 10.99 -8.35
N GLY A 33 14.11 12.04 -7.55
CA GLY A 33 14.18 11.94 -6.09
C GLY A 33 12.87 11.43 -5.47
N LEU A 34 11.74 12.02 -5.86
CA LEU A 34 10.40 11.63 -5.40
C LEU A 34 10.01 10.22 -5.84
N GLU A 35 10.38 9.83 -7.06
CA GLU A 35 10.17 8.48 -7.58
C GLU A 35 10.93 7.44 -6.73
N ARG A 36 12.22 7.68 -6.47
CA ARG A 36 13.02 6.81 -5.59
C ARG A 36 12.48 6.74 -4.17
N ALA A 37 12.09 7.88 -3.60
CA ALA A 37 11.48 7.92 -2.27
C ALA A 37 10.17 7.11 -2.22
N THR A 38 9.35 7.22 -3.26
CA THR A 38 8.09 6.45 -3.40
C THR A 38 8.38 4.95 -3.51
N MET A 39 9.38 4.54 -4.31
CA MET A 39 9.79 3.14 -4.42
C MET A 39 10.30 2.56 -3.09
N ILE A 40 11.11 3.31 -2.34
CA ILE A 40 11.60 2.88 -1.02
C ILE A 40 10.43 2.68 -0.05
N CYS A 41 9.48 3.62 -0.04
CA CYS A 41 8.28 3.52 0.79
C CYS A 41 7.38 2.33 0.40
N LEU A 42 7.26 2.04 -0.90
CA LEU A 42 6.55 0.85 -1.40
C LEU A 42 7.21 -0.45 -0.92
N CYS A 43 8.54 -0.56 -1.00
CA CYS A 43 9.28 -1.70 -0.47
C CYS A 43 9.01 -1.89 1.02
N PHE A 44 9.09 -0.81 1.79
CA PHE A 44 8.81 -0.83 3.23
C PHE A 44 7.35 -1.24 3.51
N GLN A 45 6.39 -0.71 2.76
CA GLN A 45 4.98 -1.08 2.85
C GLN A 45 4.76 -2.56 2.57
N LEU A 46 5.41 -3.13 1.54
CA LEU A 46 5.36 -4.56 1.23
C LEU A 46 5.90 -5.40 2.38
N ILE A 47 7.04 -5.04 2.97
CA ILE A 47 7.60 -5.73 4.14
C ILE A 47 6.60 -5.73 5.30
N LEU A 48 6.01 -4.56 5.62
CA LEU A 48 5.01 -4.46 6.67
C LEU A 48 3.75 -5.27 6.36
N LEU A 49 3.35 -5.35 5.09
CA LEU A 49 2.24 -6.18 4.64
C LEU A 49 2.53 -7.66 4.86
N PHE A 50 3.72 -8.14 4.49
CA PHE A 50 4.14 -9.52 4.75
C PHE A 50 4.18 -9.83 6.25
N LEU A 51 4.74 -8.93 7.07
CA LEU A 51 4.76 -9.09 8.53
C LEU A 51 3.34 -9.14 9.12
N PHE A 52 2.41 -8.36 8.58
CA PHE A 52 0.99 -8.40 8.96
C PHE A 52 0.31 -9.72 8.58
N LEU A 53 0.74 -10.34 7.47
CA LEU A 53 0.21 -11.62 6.98
C LEU A 53 0.90 -12.85 7.59
N LEU A 54 1.93 -12.73 8.43
CA LEU A 54 2.55 -13.89 9.09
C LEU A 54 1.65 -14.44 10.21
N PRO A 55 1.41 -15.77 10.28
CA PRO A 55 0.69 -16.40 11.39
C PRO A 55 1.53 -16.32 12.67
N GLY A 56 1.09 -15.54 13.66
CA GLY A 56 1.76 -15.48 14.97
C GLY A 56 1.84 -14.11 15.63
N THR A 57 1.52 -13.02 14.92
CA THR A 57 1.74 -11.66 15.44
C THR A 57 0.65 -11.14 16.40
N ARG A 58 -0.47 -11.87 16.57
CA ARG A 58 -1.55 -11.47 17.50
C ARG A 58 -2.15 -12.67 18.24
N ASN A 59 -2.25 -12.56 19.56
CA ASN A 59 -2.82 -13.58 20.45
C ASN A 59 -4.34 -13.53 20.58
N ASP A 60 -5.00 -12.54 19.96
CA ASP A 60 -6.44 -12.32 20.09
C ASP A 60 -7.23 -13.16 19.07
N ALA A 61 -8.16 -13.99 19.54
CA ALA A 61 -8.89 -14.97 18.73
C ALA A 61 -9.77 -14.31 17.64
N ALA A 62 -10.41 -13.19 17.96
CA ALA A 62 -11.22 -12.43 17.00
C ALA A 62 -10.36 -11.85 15.87
N THR A 63 -9.13 -11.44 16.19
CA THR A 63 -8.21 -10.92 15.18
C THR A 63 -7.58 -12.04 14.35
N LYS A 64 -7.41 -13.23 14.91
CA LYS A 64 -6.95 -14.41 14.17
C LYS A 64 -7.97 -14.85 13.12
N GLU A 65 -9.27 -14.83 13.45
CA GLU A 65 -10.32 -15.25 12.52
C GLU A 65 -10.54 -14.23 11.39
N SER A 66 -10.53 -12.93 11.68
CA SER A 66 -10.60 -11.89 10.64
C SER A 66 -9.38 -11.90 9.72
N LEU A 67 -8.17 -12.10 10.27
CA LEU A 67 -6.96 -12.32 9.49
C LEU A 67 -7.03 -13.60 8.65
N ARG A 68 -7.68 -14.66 9.15
CA ARG A 68 -7.87 -15.92 8.43
C ARG A 68 -8.79 -15.75 7.22
N GLN A 69 -9.92 -15.06 7.39
CA GLN A 69 -10.84 -14.74 6.28
C GLN A 69 -10.17 -13.83 5.25
N LEU A 70 -9.39 -12.84 5.71
CA LEU A 70 -8.63 -11.95 4.83
C LEU A 70 -7.55 -12.69 4.04
N ARG A 71 -6.85 -13.66 4.64
CA ARG A 71 -5.89 -14.53 3.94
C ARG A 71 -6.58 -15.45 2.93
N ALA A 72 -7.74 -16.01 3.29
CA ALA A 72 -8.49 -16.92 2.43
C ALA A 72 -9.05 -16.23 1.17
N SER A 73 -9.46 -14.97 1.28
CA SER A 73 -10.14 -14.23 0.21
C SER A 73 -9.27 -13.86 -1.02
N HIS A 74 -7.96 -14.15 -1.02
CA HIS A 74 -6.99 -13.69 -2.03
C HIS A 74 -6.96 -12.16 -2.23
N PHE A 75 -7.77 -11.41 -1.49
CA PHE A 75 -7.97 -9.97 -1.61
C PHE A 75 -6.67 -9.23 -1.26
N PHE A 76 -6.01 -9.62 -0.19
CA PHE A 76 -4.72 -9.07 0.21
C PHE A 76 -3.59 -9.37 -0.78
N LEU A 77 -3.62 -10.55 -1.42
CA LEU A 77 -2.65 -10.91 -2.46
C LEU A 77 -2.84 -10.03 -3.70
N LYS A 78 -4.10 -9.81 -4.11
CA LYS A 78 -4.44 -8.89 -5.22
C LYS A 78 -4.01 -7.46 -4.89
N ILE A 79 -4.20 -7.00 -3.66
CA ILE A 79 -3.75 -5.67 -3.20
C ILE A 79 -2.22 -5.57 -3.18
N ALA A 80 -1.50 -6.60 -2.72
CA ALA A 80 -0.04 -6.61 -2.73
C ALA A 80 0.53 -6.54 -4.17
N LEU A 81 -0.11 -7.25 -5.10
CA LEU A 81 0.23 -7.21 -6.52
C LEU A 81 -0.07 -5.84 -7.13
N LEU A 82 -1.31 -5.35 -7.00
CA LEU A 82 -1.77 -4.11 -7.63
C LEU A 82 -1.16 -2.86 -7.00
N GLY A 83 -1.06 -2.81 -5.67
CA GLY A 83 -0.60 -1.63 -4.92
C GLY A 83 0.86 -1.65 -4.50
N GLY A 84 1.59 -2.74 -4.78
CA GLY A 84 2.97 -2.93 -4.34
C GLY A 84 3.90 -3.34 -5.48
N PHE A 85 3.82 -4.59 -5.93
CA PHE A 85 4.76 -5.13 -6.93
C PHE A 85 4.63 -4.48 -8.31
N LEU A 86 3.40 -4.29 -8.79
CA LEU A 86 3.14 -3.68 -10.10
C LEU A 86 3.65 -2.23 -10.19
N PRO A 87 3.33 -1.32 -9.24
CA PRO A 87 3.88 0.04 -9.29
C PRO A 87 5.40 0.05 -9.16
N LEU A 88 6.00 -0.85 -8.37
CA LEU A 88 7.46 -0.97 -8.29
C LEU A 88 8.08 -1.26 -9.66
N PHE A 89 7.50 -2.23 -10.39
CA PHE A 89 7.96 -2.58 -11.73
C PHE A 89 7.79 -1.43 -12.73
N LEU A 90 6.69 -0.66 -12.60
CA LEU A 90 6.41 0.49 -13.47
C LEU A 90 7.41 1.63 -13.24
N PHE A 91 7.75 1.94 -11.99
CA PHE A 91 8.78 2.96 -11.68
C PHE A 91 10.17 2.55 -12.18
N LEU A 92 10.52 1.25 -12.15
CA LEU A 92 11.80 0.78 -12.71
C LEU A 92 11.95 1.00 -14.22
N LYS A 93 10.87 1.29 -14.96
CA LYS A 93 10.96 1.62 -16.40
C LYS A 93 11.46 3.03 -16.69
N GLY A 94 11.44 3.94 -15.70
CA GLY A 94 12.02 5.28 -15.80
C GLY A 94 11.39 6.21 -16.85
N ASN A 95 10.18 5.91 -17.32
CA ASN A 95 9.43 6.77 -18.25
C ASN A 95 8.26 7.41 -17.51
N ASN A 96 8.06 8.72 -17.72
CA ASN A 96 6.97 9.49 -17.11
C ASN A 96 5.60 8.84 -17.28
N SER A 97 5.32 8.22 -18.43
CA SER A 97 4.04 7.53 -18.67
C SER A 97 3.84 6.33 -17.75
N PHE A 98 4.91 5.54 -17.53
CA PHE A 98 4.89 4.42 -16.58
C PHE A 98 4.88 4.91 -15.13
N ALA A 99 5.53 6.03 -14.82
CA ALA A 99 5.47 6.64 -13.50
C ALA A 99 4.04 7.07 -13.14
N ILE A 100 3.31 7.71 -14.08
CA ILE A 100 1.90 8.08 -13.88
C ILE A 100 1.04 6.84 -13.65
N LEU A 101 1.22 5.79 -14.47
CA LEU A 101 0.49 4.54 -14.28
C LEU A 101 0.82 3.90 -12.92
N GLY A 102 2.10 3.92 -12.52
CA GLY A 102 2.57 3.48 -11.22
C GLY A 102 1.87 4.23 -10.08
N ILE A 103 1.80 5.55 -10.16
CA ILE A 103 1.10 6.40 -9.18
C ILE A 103 -0.37 5.99 -9.05
N ILE A 104 -1.09 5.77 -10.17
CA ILE A 104 -2.49 5.33 -10.14
C ILE A 104 -2.63 4.00 -9.39
N PHE A 105 -1.73 3.05 -9.63
CA PHE A 105 -1.70 1.78 -8.91
C PHE A 105 -1.37 1.93 -7.42
N VAL A 106 -0.45 2.82 -7.05
CA VAL A 106 -0.16 3.14 -5.65
C VAL A 106 -1.39 3.71 -4.95
N LEU A 107 -2.09 4.66 -5.57
CA LEU A 107 -3.24 5.33 -4.95
C LEU A 107 -4.43 4.37 -4.81
N THR A 108 -4.75 3.63 -5.87
CA THR A 108 -5.85 2.64 -5.85
C THR A 108 -5.54 1.48 -4.91
N GLY A 109 -4.34 0.90 -4.98
CA GLY A 109 -3.91 -0.15 -4.08
C GLY A 109 -3.84 0.31 -2.62
N GLY A 110 -3.37 1.54 -2.38
CA GLY A 110 -3.38 2.17 -1.06
C GLY A 110 -4.78 2.34 -0.49
N LEU A 111 -5.76 2.76 -1.32
CA LEU A 111 -7.17 2.84 -0.94
C LEU A 111 -7.72 1.47 -0.50
N TYR A 112 -7.51 0.44 -1.31
CA TYR A 112 -7.96 -0.92 -0.99
C TYR A 112 -7.27 -1.48 0.26
N LEU A 113 -5.99 -1.18 0.45
CA LEU A 113 -5.26 -1.61 1.64
C LEU A 113 -5.77 -0.92 2.90
N ARG A 114 -6.05 0.38 2.85
CA ARG A 114 -6.71 1.10 3.97
C ARG A 114 -8.09 0.52 4.24
N TYR A 115 -8.89 0.27 3.20
CA TYR A 115 -10.20 -0.37 3.34
C TYR A 115 -10.06 -1.74 4.01
N GLY A 116 -9.12 -2.58 3.58
CA GLY A 116 -8.84 -3.87 4.19
C GLY A 116 -8.41 -3.77 5.66
N ILE A 117 -7.53 -2.83 6.00
CA ILE A 117 -7.06 -2.61 7.39
C ILE A 117 -8.19 -2.10 8.28
N ILE A 118 -9.00 -1.15 7.80
CA ILE A 118 -10.14 -0.60 8.51
C ILE A 118 -11.19 -1.69 8.69
N ASN A 119 -11.55 -2.44 7.64
CA ASN A 119 -12.52 -3.52 7.75
C ASN A 119 -12.05 -4.63 8.70
N ALA A 120 -10.75 -4.96 8.68
CA ALA A 120 -10.12 -5.88 9.62
C ALA A 120 -10.11 -5.39 11.08
N GLY A 121 -10.19 -4.06 11.30
CA GLY A 121 -10.04 -3.42 12.60
C GLY A 121 -11.27 -2.72 13.17
N VAL A 122 -12.30 -2.44 12.35
CA VAL A 122 -13.46 -1.59 12.67
C VAL A 122 -14.81 -2.30 12.48
N TYR A 123 -14.90 -3.37 11.67
CA TYR A 123 -16.17 -4.09 11.40
C TYR A 123 -16.27 -5.51 11.98
N LEU A 124 -15.58 -5.77 13.09
CA LEU A 124 -16.06 -6.71 14.11
C LEU A 124 -16.33 -5.96 15.43
N PRO A 125 -17.23 -4.95 15.46
CA PRO A 125 -17.84 -4.58 16.71
C PRO A 125 -18.74 -5.75 17.08
N ARG A 126 -18.33 -6.51 18.10
CA ARG A 126 -19.17 -7.04 19.19
C ARG A 126 -20.69 -6.88 19.03
N PHE A 127 -21.31 -7.49 18.01
CA PHE A 127 -22.78 -7.54 17.81
C PHE A 127 -23.29 -8.95 17.52
N GLU A 128 -22.50 -9.96 17.85
CA GLU A 128 -23.00 -11.30 18.15
C GLU A 128 -22.41 -11.68 19.50
N LEU A 129 -23.06 -11.22 20.57
CA LEU A 129 -23.21 -11.82 21.91
C LEU A 129 -23.88 -10.80 22.85
#